data_AF-A0A970A7M2-F1
#
_entry.id   AF-A0A970A7M2-F1
#
_cell.length_a   1.000
_cell.length_b   1.000
_cell.length_c   1.000
_cell.angle_alpha   90.00
_cell.angle_beta   90.00
_cell.angle_gamma   90.00
#
_symmetry.space_group_name_H-M   'P 1'
#
loop_
_entity.id
_entity.type
_entity.pdbx_description
1 polymer ?
#
loop_
_entity_poly.entity_id
_entity_poly.type
_entity_poly.pdbx_seq_one_letter_code
_entity_poly.pdbx_strand_id
1 'polypeptide(L)'
;MKRNVKGKVIKYCPKCNRENISRARYCGACGYSLQMVEAVYLPLFYKPVKRAAFGGAVLAAVSLLLFGGVLAYSLFNGLSSVRASARSFSDVPLDHPIYAFSPKLIASGALSPRKNDSLSPFEAVSPSEWNFSLDAASKSLGCQIPSGAYCDASSKELSVDDMNKKLKILGFSGEPLPTSARIAAFYALERTLMK
;
A
#
# COMPACT_ATOMS: atom_id res chain seq x y z
N MET A 1 20.29 -33.21 -4.51
CA MET A 1 21.19 -34.19 -5.15
C MET A 1 22.38 -33.48 -5.80
N LYS A 2 23.57 -33.50 -5.18
CA LYS A 2 24.80 -32.94 -5.77
C LYS A 2 25.49 -34.05 -6.57
N ARG A 3 25.57 -33.91 -7.90
CA ARG A 3 26.30 -34.83 -8.78
C ARG A 3 27.80 -34.69 -8.51
N ASN A 4 28.37 -35.69 -7.85
CA ASN A 4 29.80 -35.79 -7.58
C ASN A 4 30.48 -36.23 -8.89
N VAL A 5 30.97 -35.28 -9.69
CA VAL A 5 31.70 -35.58 -10.92
C VAL A 5 33.07 -36.13 -10.52
N LYS A 6 33.17 -37.46 -10.44
CA LYS A 6 34.43 -38.16 -10.21
C LYS A 6 35.34 -37.95 -11.42
N GLY A 7 36.18 -36.92 -11.38
CA GLY A 7 37.28 -36.75 -12.32
C GLY A 7 38.16 -38.00 -12.30
N LYS A 8 38.20 -38.72 -13.41
CA LYS A 8 39.02 -39.92 -13.57
C LYS A 8 40.47 -39.49 -13.62
N VAL A 9 41.22 -39.69 -12.54
CA VAL A 9 42.67 -39.48 -12.55
C VAL A 9 43.27 -40.52 -13.50
N ILE A 10 44.07 -40.06 -14.46
CA ILE A 10 44.72 -40.84 -15.51
C ILE A 10 46.23 -40.82 -15.27
N LYS A 11 46.91 -41.94 -15.50
CA LYS A 11 48.38 -42.05 -15.44
C LYS A 11 48.93 -42.44 -16.80
N TYR A 12 49.98 -41.76 -17.27
CA TYR A 12 50.70 -42.13 -18.48
C TYR A 12 51.91 -43.00 -18.13
N CYS A 13 52.15 -44.04 -18.92
CA CYS A 13 53.33 -44.88 -18.74
C CYS A 13 54.58 -44.16 -19.22
N PRO A 14 55.65 -44.01 -18.42
CA PRO A 14 56.86 -43.29 -18.85
C PRO A 14 57.64 -44.02 -19.96
N LYS A 15 57.45 -45.33 -20.12
CA LYS A 15 58.16 -46.13 -21.13
C LYS A 15 57.51 -46.08 -22.52
N CYS A 16 56.18 -46.12 -22.59
CA CYS A 16 55.46 -46.20 -23.87
C CYS A 16 54.40 -45.10 -24.06
N ASN A 17 54.34 -44.14 -23.13
CA ASN A 17 53.41 -43.02 -23.08
C ASN A 17 51.92 -43.36 -23.22
N ARG A 18 51.53 -44.61 -22.93
CA ARG A 18 50.14 -45.04 -23.04
C ARG A 18 49.35 -44.67 -21.78
N GLU A 19 48.10 -44.31 -21.98
CA GLU A 19 47.14 -44.03 -20.93
C GLU A 19 46.81 -45.29 -20.10
N ASN A 20 46.78 -45.15 -18.77
CA ASN A 20 46.36 -46.21 -17.84
C ASN A 20 45.44 -45.63 -16.76
N ILE A 21 44.59 -46.49 -16.18
CA ILE A 21 43.75 -46.14 -15.04
C ILE A 21 44.63 -45.73 -13.84
N SER A 22 44.20 -44.73 -13.04
CA SER A 22 45.00 -44.19 -11.91
C SER A 22 45.50 -45.22 -10.90
N ARG A 23 44.78 -46.34 -10.74
CA ARG A 23 45.12 -47.42 -9.82
C ARG A 23 45.93 -48.56 -10.47
N ALA A 24 46.27 -48.46 -11.76
CA ALA A 24 47.09 -49.46 -12.44
C ALA A 24 48.48 -49.52 -11.80
N ARG A 25 48.88 -50.72 -11.36
CA ARG A 25 50.24 -50.98 -10.85
C ARG A 25 51.24 -51.22 -12.00
N TYR A 26 50.75 -51.64 -13.16
CA TYR A 26 51.53 -51.94 -14.36
C TYR A 26 50.86 -51.34 -15.59
N CYS A 27 51.65 -51.00 -16.61
CA CYS A 27 51.11 -50.56 -17.90
C CYS A 27 50.49 -51.74 -18.65
N GLY A 28 49.22 -51.61 -19.06
CA GLY A 28 48.50 -52.67 -19.78
C GLY A 28 49.04 -52.97 -21.18
N ALA A 29 49.95 -52.16 -21.72
CA ALA A 29 50.52 -52.37 -23.06
C ALA A 29 51.95 -52.91 -23.06
N CYS A 30 52.80 -52.43 -22.16
CA CYS A 30 54.23 -52.78 -22.17
C CYS A 30 54.71 -53.46 -20.88
N GLY A 31 53.82 -53.68 -19.90
CA GLY A 31 54.14 -54.33 -18.63
C GLY A 31 54.98 -53.52 -17.65
N TYR A 32 55.36 -52.27 -17.99
CA TYR A 32 56.20 -51.43 -17.12
C TYR A 32 55.52 -51.11 -15.78
N SER A 33 56.26 -51.23 -14.67
CA SER A 33 55.77 -50.92 -13.33
C SER A 33 55.51 -49.42 -13.17
N LEU A 34 54.29 -49.05 -12.80
CA LEU A 34 53.88 -47.66 -12.53
C LEU A 34 53.97 -47.31 -11.03
N GLN A 35 54.67 -48.15 -10.25
CA GLN A 35 54.87 -47.92 -8.82
C GLN A 35 55.96 -46.86 -8.60
N MET A 36 55.58 -45.83 -7.84
CA MET A 36 56.41 -44.77 -7.24
C MET A 36 56.83 -43.61 -8.15
N VAL A 37 56.02 -42.55 -8.11
CA VAL A 37 56.56 -41.29 -7.56
C VAL A 37 55.67 -40.97 -6.38
N GLU A 38 56.24 -41.06 -5.20
CA GLU A 38 55.67 -40.66 -3.93
C GLU A 38 55.22 -39.20 -4.08
N ALA A 39 53.91 -38.97 -4.03
CA ALA A 39 53.37 -37.62 -4.15
C ALA A 39 53.84 -36.85 -2.91
N VAL A 40 54.87 -36.02 -3.10
CA VAL A 40 55.26 -35.00 -2.14
C VAL A 40 54.02 -34.12 -1.92
N TYR A 41 53.36 -34.32 -0.78
CA TYR A 41 52.25 -33.48 -0.34
C TYR A 41 52.81 -32.08 -0.08
N LEU A 42 52.72 -31.20 -1.08
CA LEU A 42 52.79 -29.76 -0.83
C LEU A 42 51.53 -29.36 -0.07
N PRO A 43 51.64 -28.73 1.12
CA PRO A 43 50.49 -28.16 1.79
C PRO A 43 49.98 -26.99 0.94
N LEU A 44 48.97 -27.25 0.11
CA LEU A 44 48.18 -26.18 -0.48
C LEU A 44 47.45 -25.48 0.66
N PHE A 45 47.93 -24.28 0.99
CA PHE A 45 47.30 -23.31 1.87
C PHE A 45 45.83 -23.11 1.47
N TYR A 46 44.94 -23.86 2.12
CA TYR A 46 43.50 -23.67 2.01
C TYR A 46 43.13 -22.38 2.75
N LYS A 47 43.00 -21.26 2.01
CA LYS A 47 42.41 -20.05 2.57
C LYS A 47 40.92 -20.31 2.82
N PRO A 48 40.42 -20.22 4.07
CA PRO A 48 38.99 -20.35 4.32
C PRO A 48 38.26 -19.20 3.62
N VAL A 49 37.43 -19.53 2.64
CA VAL A 49 36.53 -18.55 2.02
C VAL A 49 35.58 -18.05 3.11
N LYS A 50 35.63 -16.75 3.42
CA LYS A 50 34.90 -16.09 4.50
C LYS A 50 33.38 -16.18 4.29
N ARG A 51 32.77 -17.31 4.66
CA ARG A 51 31.30 -17.50 4.67
C ARG A 51 30.56 -16.49 5.56
N ALA A 52 31.23 -15.90 6.55
CA ALA A 52 30.66 -14.87 7.42
C ALA A 52 30.26 -13.58 6.67
N ALA A 53 30.97 -13.22 5.60
CA ALA A 53 30.69 -11.98 4.86
C ALA A 53 29.37 -12.05 4.06
N PHE A 54 29.02 -13.25 3.57
CA PHE A 54 27.78 -13.44 2.81
C PHE A 54 26.54 -13.35 3.71
N GLY A 55 26.58 -13.97 4.90
CA GLY A 55 25.48 -13.88 5.86
C GLY A 55 25.20 -12.45 6.34
N GLY A 56 26.26 -11.70 6.64
CA GLY A 56 26.14 -10.29 7.03
C GLY A 56 25.55 -9.41 5.91
N ALA A 57 25.98 -9.62 4.67
CA ALA A 57 25.45 -8.88 3.51
C ALA A 57 23.97 -9.17 3.26
N VAL A 58 23.53 -10.43 3.40
CA VAL A 58 22.11 -10.79 3.25
C VAL A 58 21.24 -10.16 4.33
N LEU A 59 21.67 -10.19 5.59
CA LEU A 59 20.93 -9.55 6.68
C LEU A 59 20.83 -8.03 6.49
N ALA A 60 21.91 -7.37 6.10
CA ALA A 60 21.90 -5.94 5.81
C ALA A 60 20.92 -5.59 4.67
N ALA A 61 20.89 -6.39 3.60
CA ALA A 61 19.95 -6.18 2.50
C ALA A 61 18.47 -6.34 2.94
N VAL A 62 18.17 -7.36 3.75
CA VAL A 62 16.82 -7.56 4.30
C VAL A 62 16.42 -6.40 5.21
N SER A 63 17.31 -5.96 6.11
CA SER A 63 17.06 -4.81 6.98
C SER A 63 16.79 -3.54 6.17
N LEU A 64 17.53 -3.31 5.09
CA LEU A 64 17.37 -2.14 4.24
C LEU A 64 16.04 -2.17 3.47
N LEU A 65 15.60 -3.34 3.01
CA LEU A 65 14.29 -3.51 2.37
C LEU A 65 13.14 -3.28 3.37
N LEU A 66 13.23 -3.84 4.58
CA LEU A 66 12.21 -3.64 5.61
C LEU A 66 12.14 -2.18 6.04
N PHE A 67 13.29 -1.55 6.29
CA PHE A 67 13.35 -0.14 6.67
C PHE A 67 12.86 0.79 5.55
N GLY A 68 13.25 0.52 4.30
CA GLY A 68 12.74 1.23 3.13
C GLY A 68 11.23 1.10 2.97
N GLY A 69 10.69 -0.11 3.20
CA GLY A 69 9.24 -0.35 3.20
C GLY A 69 8.50 0.42 4.30
N VAL A 70 9.03 0.44 5.52
CA VAL A 70 8.46 1.19 6.66
C VAL A 70 8.52 2.69 6.41
N LEU A 71 9.63 3.21 5.90
CA LEU A 71 9.76 4.62 5.54
C LEU A 71 8.78 5.01 4.45
N ALA A 72 8.68 4.23 3.37
CA ALA A 72 7.73 4.48 2.30
C ALA A 72 6.29 4.45 2.83
N TYR A 73 5.92 3.43 3.61
CA TYR A 73 4.60 3.33 4.23
C TYR A 73 4.27 4.54 5.12
N SER A 74 5.24 4.99 5.92
CA SER A 74 5.07 6.15 6.81
C SER A 74 4.95 7.46 6.02
N LEU A 75 5.73 7.62 4.94
CA LEU A 75 5.64 8.76 4.03
C LEU A 75 4.30 8.81 3.32
N PHE A 76 3.82 7.69 2.78
CA PHE A 76 2.54 7.62 2.08
C PHE A 76 1.33 7.75 3.02
N ASN A 77 1.39 7.21 4.24
CA ASN A 77 0.31 7.39 5.21
C ASN A 77 0.28 8.77 5.86
N GLY A 78 1.41 9.48 5.91
CA GLY A 78 1.49 10.86 6.38
C GLY A 78 0.91 11.87 5.37
N LEU A 79 0.86 11.51 4.08
CA LEU A 79 0.25 12.33 3.04
C LEU A 79 -1.28 12.20 3.10
N SER A 80 -1.91 13.07 3.90
CA SER A 80 -3.37 13.22 3.96
C SER A 80 -4.01 13.58 2.61
N SER A 81 -3.21 13.95 1.60
CA SER A 81 -3.70 14.35 0.28
C SER A 81 -4.14 13.19 -0.62
N VAL A 82 -3.84 11.93 -0.27
CA VAL A 82 -4.18 10.74 -1.09
C VAL A 82 -4.75 9.60 -0.23
N ARG A 83 -5.61 9.93 0.75
CA ARG A 83 -6.47 8.88 1.31
C ARG A 83 -7.63 8.67 0.37
N ALA A 84 -7.73 7.46 -0.18
CA ALA A 84 -8.98 6.98 -0.75
C ALA A 84 -10.07 7.16 0.32
N SER A 85 -11.13 7.87 -0.05
CA SER A 85 -12.29 8.07 0.81
C SER A 85 -12.71 6.74 1.44
N ALA A 86 -12.99 6.73 2.76
CA ALA A 86 -13.50 5.54 3.44
C ALA A 86 -14.83 5.04 2.84
N ARG A 87 -15.53 5.91 2.09
CA ARG A 87 -16.77 5.61 1.39
C ARG A 87 -16.68 6.07 -0.06
N SER A 88 -16.81 5.14 -1.00
CA SER A 88 -16.90 5.44 -2.43
C SER A 88 -18.36 5.56 -2.88
N PHE A 89 -18.63 6.45 -3.82
CA PHE A 89 -19.92 6.58 -4.50
C PHE A 89 -19.82 5.99 -5.91
N SER A 90 -20.91 5.37 -6.40
CA SER A 90 -20.92 4.65 -7.68
C SER A 90 -20.81 5.54 -8.91
N ASP A 91 -21.22 6.79 -8.78
CA ASP A 91 -21.26 7.82 -9.83
C ASP A 91 -20.04 8.74 -9.82
N VAL A 92 -19.10 8.53 -8.90
CA VAL A 92 -17.92 9.39 -8.70
C VAL A 92 -16.64 8.55 -8.67
N PRO A 93 -15.71 8.76 -9.63
CA PRO A 93 -14.39 8.13 -9.62
C PRO A 93 -13.62 8.41 -8.32
N LEU A 94 -12.94 7.41 -7.77
CA LEU A 94 -12.21 7.50 -6.48
C LEU A 94 -11.19 8.65 -6.39
N ASP A 95 -10.64 9.06 -7.52
CA ASP A 95 -9.67 10.15 -7.69
C ASP A 95 -10.32 11.53 -7.90
N HIS A 96 -11.66 11.60 -7.95
CA HIS A 96 -12.37 12.85 -8.17
C HIS A 96 -12.18 13.82 -6.98
N PRO A 97 -11.93 15.11 -7.22
CA PRO A 97 -11.65 16.08 -6.16
C PRO A 97 -12.80 16.28 -5.16
N ILE A 98 -14.02 15.83 -5.48
CA ILE A 98 -15.20 15.91 -4.60
C ILE A 98 -14.98 15.26 -3.23
N TYR A 99 -14.19 14.19 -3.16
CA TYR A 99 -13.84 13.55 -1.90
C TYR A 99 -12.99 14.45 -0.99
N ALA A 100 -12.26 15.41 -1.58
CA ALA A 100 -11.50 16.40 -0.84
C ALA A 100 -12.34 17.60 -0.36
N PHE A 101 -13.54 17.81 -0.90
CA PHE A 101 -14.39 18.94 -0.50
C PHE A 101 -15.09 18.71 0.85
N SER A 102 -15.52 17.47 1.13
CA SER A 102 -16.26 17.16 2.38
C SER A 102 -15.73 15.91 3.11
N PRO A 103 -14.42 15.83 3.41
CA PRO A 103 -13.81 14.64 3.96
C PRO A 103 -14.37 14.25 5.34
N LYS A 104 -14.69 15.23 6.20
CA LYS A 104 -15.16 14.95 7.57
C LYS A 104 -16.62 14.46 7.56
N LEU A 105 -17.48 15.02 6.70
CA LEU A 105 -18.85 14.51 6.54
C LEU A 105 -18.88 13.11 5.93
N ILE A 106 -17.99 12.82 4.98
CA ILE A 106 -17.90 11.48 4.40
C ILE A 106 -17.40 10.47 5.45
N ALA A 107 -16.38 10.83 6.22
CA ALA A 107 -15.81 9.96 7.27
C ALA A 107 -16.78 9.69 8.42
N SER A 108 -17.60 10.67 8.80
CA SER A 108 -18.64 10.52 9.83
C SER A 108 -19.88 9.76 9.35
N GLY A 109 -19.97 9.46 8.05
CA GLY A 109 -21.15 8.84 7.46
C GLY A 109 -22.37 9.78 7.40
N ALA A 110 -22.17 11.08 7.64
CA ALA A 110 -23.24 12.07 7.60
C ALA A 110 -23.79 12.28 6.19
N LEU A 111 -23.02 11.94 5.16
CA LEU A 111 -23.47 11.99 3.78
C LEU A 111 -24.18 10.68 3.40
N SER A 112 -25.52 10.71 3.33
CA SER A 112 -26.34 9.53 2.99
C SER A 112 -26.25 9.19 1.50
N PRO A 113 -25.88 7.96 1.10
CA PRO A 113 -25.94 7.59 -0.31
C PRO A 113 -27.38 7.64 -0.84
N ARG A 114 -27.54 8.03 -2.11
CA ARG A 114 -28.80 7.85 -2.84
C ARG A 114 -28.89 6.42 -3.40
N LYS A 115 -29.93 6.17 -4.21
CA LYS A 115 -30.12 4.87 -4.87
C LYS A 115 -28.83 4.44 -5.57
N ASN A 116 -28.45 3.17 -5.42
CA ASN A 116 -27.24 2.59 -5.99
C ASN A 116 -25.93 3.21 -5.47
N ASP A 117 -25.90 3.73 -4.24
CA ASP A 117 -24.73 4.40 -3.67
C ASP A 117 -24.24 5.61 -4.48
N SER A 118 -25.15 6.31 -5.15
CA SER A 118 -24.81 7.54 -5.86
C SER A 118 -24.68 8.73 -4.91
N LEU A 119 -23.75 9.63 -5.23
CA LEU A 119 -23.59 10.92 -4.59
C LEU A 119 -24.59 11.92 -5.15
N SER A 120 -24.77 11.96 -6.48
CA SER A 120 -25.57 12.96 -7.20
C SER A 120 -25.20 14.41 -6.82
N PRO A 121 -23.98 14.87 -7.15
CA PRO A 121 -23.41 16.10 -6.58
C PRO A 121 -24.14 17.39 -6.96
N PHE A 122 -24.80 17.40 -8.11
CA PHE A 122 -25.49 18.58 -8.66
C PHE A 122 -27.00 18.58 -8.41
N GLU A 123 -27.56 17.49 -7.87
CA GLU A 123 -28.99 17.41 -7.59
C GLU A 123 -29.36 18.22 -6.34
N ALA A 124 -30.62 18.63 -6.25
CA ALA A 124 -31.13 19.34 -5.08
C ALA A 124 -31.18 18.43 -3.84
N VAL A 125 -30.95 19.00 -2.67
CA VAL A 125 -31.02 18.29 -1.38
C VAL A 125 -32.47 18.19 -0.91
N SER A 126 -32.87 17.01 -0.44
CA SER A 126 -34.16 16.83 0.21
C SER A 126 -34.08 17.21 1.71
N PRO A 127 -35.18 17.68 2.32
CA PRO A 127 -35.23 17.98 3.75
C PRO A 127 -34.81 16.83 4.66
N SER A 128 -35.15 15.59 4.29
CA SER A 128 -34.80 14.39 5.05
C SER A 128 -33.31 14.10 5.01
N GLU A 129 -32.66 14.26 3.85
CA GLU A 129 -31.20 14.12 3.73
C GLU A 129 -30.46 15.18 4.54
N TRP A 130 -30.97 16.42 4.53
CA TRP A 130 -30.42 17.51 5.34
C TRP A 130 -30.48 17.18 6.84
N ASN A 131 -31.67 16.79 7.33
CA ASN A 131 -31.87 16.44 8.73
C ASN A 131 -31.03 15.22 9.14
N PHE A 132 -30.97 14.19 8.29
CA PHE A 132 -30.10 13.03 8.51
C PHE A 132 -28.64 13.43 8.69
N SER A 133 -28.16 14.36 7.83
CA SER A 133 -26.78 14.82 7.88
C SER A 133 -26.49 15.62 9.14
N LEU A 134 -27.45 16.44 9.60
CA LEU A 134 -27.37 17.14 10.88
C LEU A 134 -27.30 16.15 12.06
N ASP A 135 -28.14 15.12 12.08
CA ASP A 135 -28.17 14.14 13.16
C ASP A 135 -26.90 13.28 13.21
N ALA A 136 -26.36 12.90 12.05
CA ALA A 136 -25.10 12.20 11.97
C ALA A 136 -23.92 13.10 12.40
N ALA A 137 -23.92 14.36 11.97
CA ALA A 137 -22.90 15.34 12.38
C ALA A 137 -22.96 15.60 13.89
N SER A 138 -24.14 15.83 14.46
CA SER A 138 -24.35 16.05 15.90
C SER A 138 -23.85 14.89 16.74
N LYS A 139 -24.12 13.65 16.29
CA LYS A 139 -23.64 12.43 16.94
C LYS A 139 -22.12 12.29 16.88
N SER A 140 -21.50 12.65 15.74
CA SER A 140 -20.04 12.60 15.59
C SER A 140 -19.29 13.65 16.40
N LEU A 141 -19.90 14.83 16.58
CA LEU A 141 -19.32 15.97 17.31
C LEU A 141 -19.70 15.99 18.80
N GLY A 142 -20.72 15.23 19.20
CA GLY A 142 -21.26 15.28 20.57
C GLY A 142 -21.93 16.62 20.91
N CYS A 143 -22.43 17.35 19.91
CA CYS A 143 -23.05 18.66 20.08
C CYS A 143 -24.57 18.62 19.84
N GLN A 144 -25.31 19.53 20.47
CA GLN A 144 -26.73 19.72 20.18
C GLN A 144 -26.90 20.76 19.07
N ILE A 145 -27.67 20.41 18.05
CA ILE A 145 -28.00 21.30 16.93
C ILE A 145 -29.29 22.06 17.26
N PRO A 146 -29.34 23.39 17.03
CA PRO A 146 -30.53 24.18 17.28
C PRO A 146 -31.72 23.68 16.44
N SER A 147 -32.90 23.59 17.05
CA SER A 147 -34.12 23.09 16.41
C SER A 147 -34.50 23.84 15.13
N GLY A 148 -34.19 25.14 15.04
CA GLY A 148 -34.42 25.95 13.84
C GLY A 148 -33.59 25.56 12.60
N ALA A 149 -32.52 24.78 12.78
CA ALA A 149 -31.71 24.30 11.66
C ALA A 149 -32.35 23.10 10.93
N TYR A 150 -33.30 22.42 11.55
CA TYR A 150 -34.02 21.27 10.98
C TYR A 150 -35.09 21.72 9.99
N CYS A 151 -35.33 20.90 8.96
CA CYS A 151 -36.33 21.13 7.92
C CYS A 151 -37.61 20.33 8.19
N ASP A 152 -38.75 20.89 7.81
CA ASP A 152 -40.01 20.15 7.78
C ASP A 152 -39.97 19.10 6.66
N ALA A 153 -40.42 17.88 6.95
CA ALA A 153 -40.38 16.76 6.01
C ALA A 153 -41.41 16.85 4.86
N SER A 154 -42.21 17.92 4.80
CA SER A 154 -43.31 18.07 3.86
C SER A 154 -42.87 18.55 2.47
N SER A 155 -41.73 19.21 2.35
CA SER A 155 -41.23 19.69 1.05
C SER A 155 -40.41 18.62 0.32
N LYS A 156 -40.56 18.59 -1.01
CA LYS A 156 -39.83 17.64 -1.86
C LYS A 156 -38.35 18.01 -2.02
N GLU A 157 -38.06 19.31 -2.10
CA GLU A 157 -36.73 19.86 -2.33
C GLU A 157 -36.51 21.11 -1.48
N LEU A 158 -35.25 21.34 -1.09
CA LEU A 158 -34.85 22.47 -0.26
C LEU A 158 -34.44 23.66 -1.13
N SER A 159 -35.09 24.81 -0.93
CA SER A 159 -34.73 26.05 -1.62
C SER A 159 -33.38 26.60 -1.13
N VAL A 160 -32.67 27.31 -2.01
CA VAL A 160 -31.40 27.99 -1.68
C VAL A 160 -31.57 28.98 -0.53
N ASP A 161 -32.69 29.72 -0.51
CA ASP A 161 -32.98 30.68 0.55
C ASP A 161 -33.18 30.00 1.91
N ASP A 162 -33.83 28.84 1.92
CA ASP A 162 -34.08 28.09 3.15
C ASP A 162 -32.79 27.45 3.67
N MET A 163 -31.93 26.95 2.79
CA MET A 163 -30.59 26.49 3.15
C MET A 163 -29.76 27.62 3.76
N ASN A 164 -29.73 28.80 3.13
CA ASN A 164 -28.99 29.95 3.64
C ASN A 164 -29.51 30.44 4.99
N LYS A 165 -30.83 30.44 5.21
CA LYS A 165 -31.42 30.74 6.53
C LYS A 165 -30.97 29.74 7.60
N LYS A 166 -30.97 28.44 7.27
CA LYS A 166 -30.56 27.37 8.21
C LYS A 166 -29.06 27.43 8.53
N LEU A 167 -28.23 27.66 7.53
CA LEU A 167 -26.78 27.87 7.72
C LEU A 167 -26.50 29.08 8.61
N LYS A 168 -27.24 30.19 8.46
CA LYS A 168 -27.14 31.34 9.36
C LYS A 168 -27.48 30.99 10.81
N ILE A 169 -28.50 30.17 11.05
CA ILE A 169 -28.86 29.68 12.39
C ILE A 169 -27.72 28.85 12.99
N LEU A 170 -27.03 28.06 12.17
CA LEU A 170 -25.85 27.28 12.56
C LEU A 170 -24.58 28.13 12.76
N GLY A 171 -24.63 29.44 12.50
CA GLY A 171 -23.48 30.34 12.64
C GLY A 171 -22.52 30.32 11.45
N PHE A 172 -22.99 29.96 10.26
CA PHE A 172 -22.18 30.05 9.05
C PHE A 172 -21.82 31.50 8.73
N SER A 173 -20.53 31.78 8.60
CA SER A 173 -19.97 33.12 8.35
C SER A 173 -19.47 33.32 6.92
N GLY A 174 -19.79 32.40 6.00
CA GLY A 174 -19.36 32.47 4.60
C GLY A 174 -20.35 33.18 3.68
N GLU A 175 -20.00 33.23 2.39
CA GLU A 175 -20.90 33.73 1.34
C GLU A 175 -22.14 32.83 1.20
N PRO A 176 -23.31 33.41 0.91
CA PRO A 176 -24.52 32.62 0.69
C PRO A 176 -24.30 31.60 -0.44
N LEU A 177 -24.94 30.44 -0.29
CA LEU A 177 -24.88 29.38 -1.28
C LEU A 177 -25.37 29.92 -2.64
N PRO A 178 -24.61 29.72 -3.73
CA PRO A 178 -24.99 30.17 -5.06
C PRO A 178 -26.01 29.23 -5.72
N THR A 179 -26.10 27.98 -5.27
CA THR A 179 -26.92 26.94 -5.90
C THR A 179 -27.53 26.00 -4.86
N SER A 180 -28.57 25.27 -5.27
CA SER A 180 -29.18 24.20 -4.46
C SER A 180 -28.44 22.87 -4.59
N ALA A 181 -27.26 22.86 -5.22
CA ALA A 181 -26.50 21.66 -5.47
C ALA A 181 -26.07 21.01 -4.15
N ARG A 182 -26.27 19.70 -4.09
CA ARG A 182 -25.93 18.86 -2.95
C ARG A 182 -24.52 19.08 -2.41
N ILE A 183 -23.53 19.12 -3.30
CA ILE A 183 -22.13 19.34 -2.92
C ILE A 183 -21.93 20.68 -2.22
N ALA A 184 -22.57 21.75 -2.72
CA ALA A 184 -22.42 23.09 -2.17
C ALA A 184 -23.04 23.17 -0.77
N ALA A 185 -24.23 22.59 -0.60
CA ALA A 185 -24.93 22.52 0.67
C ALA A 185 -24.10 21.78 1.74
N PHE A 186 -23.60 20.58 1.43
CA PHE A 186 -22.81 19.81 2.40
C PHE A 186 -21.43 20.39 2.65
N TYR A 187 -20.80 21.01 1.67
CA TYR A 187 -19.56 21.75 1.89
C TYR A 187 -19.73 22.89 2.89
N ALA A 188 -20.79 23.69 2.75
CA ALA A 188 -21.09 24.75 3.70
C ALA A 188 -21.42 24.20 5.09
N LEU A 189 -22.15 23.10 5.16
CA LEU A 189 -22.47 22.42 6.42
C LEU A 189 -21.21 21.90 7.13
N GLU A 190 -20.28 21.27 6.41
CA GLU A 190 -18.98 20.83 6.96
C GLU A 190 -18.19 22.00 7.53
N ARG A 191 -18.08 23.11 6.78
CA ARG A 191 -17.38 24.31 7.26
C ARG A 191 -18.01 24.96 8.48
N THR A 192 -19.32 24.77 8.66
CA THR A 192 -20.04 25.34 9.79
C THR A 192 -19.85 24.48 11.05
N LEU A 193 -20.07 23.17 10.92
CA LEU A 193 -20.12 22.26 12.07
C LEU A 193 -18.77 21.63 12.42
N MET A 194 -17.93 21.35 11.43
CA MET A 194 -16.71 20.56 11.58
C MET A 194 -15.46 21.39 11.29
N LYS A 195 -15.30 22.51 12.01
CA LYS A 195 -14.06 23.30 11.95
C LYS A 195 -12.85 22.47 12.37
#